data_AF-A0A2T0AGT4-F1
#
_entry.id   AF-A0A2T0AGT4-F1
#
_cell.length_a   1.000
_cell.length_b   1.000
_cell.length_c   1.000
_cell.angle_alpha   90.00
_cell.angle_beta   90.00
_cell.angle_gamma   90.00
#
_symmetry.space_group_name_H-M   'P 1'
#
loop_
_entity.id
_entity.type
_entity.pdbx_description
1 polymer ?
#
loop_
_entity_poly.entity_id
_entity_poly.type
_entity_poly.pdbx_seq_one_letter_code
_entity_poly.pdbx_strand_id
1 'polypeptide(L)'
;MAGIPDRPAPPAALVDALRTAGVPLESLADACRACDACDDERDLEDLAYPKGFDVDLDSQMLGELKPLGRQILVSSGKSDWIREVTDDTDSIPGLVKLAYDEVTAKPSAGLLGKIGGKLFKGKEEEEKGGLPGVHPSKAVAGADVAVSSRLSILSSSFVSHSHAHHHESVIVLPDYKVVHDVEPTRPAVGELVERYLRPEAGRVGLEAPEKGMGTLRSW
;
A
#
# COMPACT_ATOMS: atom_id res chain seq x y z
N MET A 1 -29.34 34.14 9.30
CA MET A 1 -29.13 32.69 9.36
C MET A 1 -28.61 32.24 8.00
N ALA A 2 -27.34 32.47 7.72
CA ALA A 2 -26.70 31.87 6.55
C ALA A 2 -26.09 30.58 7.08
N GLY A 3 -26.78 29.46 6.86
CA GLY A 3 -26.28 28.15 7.27
C GLY A 3 -24.95 27.84 6.60
N ILE A 4 -24.20 26.92 7.21
CA ILE A 4 -22.97 26.33 6.66
C ILE A 4 -23.22 26.04 5.17
N PRO A 5 -22.37 26.54 4.25
CA PRO A 5 -22.53 26.24 2.84
C PRO A 5 -22.51 24.73 2.66
N ASP A 6 -23.56 24.19 2.04
CA ASP A 6 -23.73 22.76 1.81
C ASP A 6 -22.46 22.23 1.13
N ARG A 7 -21.67 21.43 1.85
CA ARG A 7 -20.51 20.79 1.26
C ARG A 7 -21.03 19.89 0.14
N PRO A 8 -20.46 19.97 -1.07
CA PRO A 8 -20.91 19.13 -2.16
C PRO A 8 -20.80 17.66 -1.74
N ALA A 9 -21.91 16.93 -1.83
CA ALA A 9 -21.92 15.51 -1.52
C ALA A 9 -20.96 14.79 -2.50
N PRO A 10 -20.19 13.80 -2.01
CA PRO A 10 -19.35 13.01 -2.89
C PRO A 10 -20.21 12.31 -3.96
N PRO A 11 -19.70 12.10 -5.19
CA PRO A 11 -20.42 11.38 -6.23
C PRO A 11 -20.88 10.00 -5.75
N ALA A 12 -22.12 9.62 -6.04
CA ALA A 12 -22.68 8.34 -5.59
C ALA A 12 -21.82 7.13 -6.03
N ALA A 13 -21.27 7.18 -7.25
CA ALA A 13 -20.36 6.16 -7.76
C ALA A 13 -19.11 5.98 -6.89
N LEU A 14 -18.56 7.06 -6.33
CA LEU A 14 -17.42 7.01 -5.41
C LEU A 14 -17.81 6.37 -4.08
N VAL A 15 -18.97 6.74 -3.54
CA VAL A 15 -19.51 6.16 -2.29
C VAL A 15 -19.72 4.65 -2.45
N ASP A 16 -20.29 4.20 -3.57
CA ASP A 16 -20.51 2.78 -3.84
C ASP A 16 -19.20 2.02 -4.05
N ALA A 17 -18.23 2.63 -4.72
CA ALA A 17 -16.89 2.06 -4.88
C ALA A 17 -16.20 1.88 -3.51
N LEU A 18 -16.27 2.88 -2.63
CA LEU A 18 -15.69 2.83 -1.28
C LEU A 18 -16.34 1.74 -0.43
N ARG A 19 -17.68 1.63 -0.47
CA ARG A 19 -18.41 0.53 0.21
C ARG A 19 -18.03 -0.83 -0.35
N THR A 20 -17.91 -0.96 -1.67
CA THR A 20 -17.49 -2.20 -2.34
C THR A 20 -16.09 -2.63 -1.92
N ALA A 21 -15.20 -1.65 -1.72
CA ALA A 21 -13.84 -1.84 -1.20
C ALA A 21 -13.80 -2.09 0.33
N GLY A 22 -14.94 -2.06 1.02
CA GLY A 22 -15.03 -2.29 2.45
C GLY A 22 -14.54 -1.12 3.30
N VAL A 23 -14.47 0.09 2.74
CA VAL A 23 -14.12 1.30 3.49
C VAL A 23 -15.31 1.68 4.37
N PRO A 24 -15.13 1.78 5.71
CA PRO A 24 -16.17 2.27 6.60
C PRO A 24 -16.49 3.73 6.24
N LEU A 25 -17.77 4.01 5.98
CA LEU A 25 -18.26 5.36 5.71
C LEU A 25 -19.21 5.76 6.82
N GLU A 26 -19.01 6.94 7.39
CA GLU A 26 -19.90 7.56 8.37
C GLU A 26 -20.40 8.90 7.81
N SER A 27 -21.59 9.32 8.25
CA SER A 27 -22.08 10.65 7.91
C SER A 27 -21.32 11.70 8.71
N LEU A 28 -21.20 12.91 8.17
CA LEU A 28 -20.57 14.02 8.89
C LEU A 28 -21.27 14.28 10.24
N ALA A 29 -22.60 14.19 10.28
CA ALA A 29 -23.38 14.38 11.49
C ALA A 29 -23.09 13.29 12.56
N ASP A 30 -22.87 12.04 12.14
CA ASP A 30 -22.50 10.97 13.05
C ASP A 30 -21.07 11.11 13.58
N ALA A 31 -20.13 11.46 12.70
CA ALA A 31 -18.73 11.66 13.06
C ALA A 31 -18.54 12.87 14.00
N CYS A 32 -19.30 13.94 13.78
CA CYS A 32 -19.23 15.18 14.54
C CYS A 32 -20.14 15.22 15.77
N ARG A 33 -20.78 14.11 16.15
CA ARG A 33 -21.68 14.08 17.33
C ARG A 33 -20.98 14.41 18.66
N ALA A 34 -19.65 14.30 18.71
CA ALA A 34 -18.82 14.73 19.84
C ALA A 34 -18.44 16.23 19.78
N CYS A 35 -18.72 16.90 18.67
CA CYS A 35 -18.39 18.30 18.39
C CYS A 35 -19.56 19.26 18.59
N ASP A 36 -20.72 18.81 19.08
CA ASP A 36 -21.92 19.64 19.35
C ASP A 36 -21.65 20.85 20.28
N ALA A 37 -20.50 20.89 20.96
CA ALA A 37 -20.05 22.02 21.79
C ALA A 37 -19.21 23.07 21.03
N CYS A 38 -18.95 22.89 19.73
CA CYS A 38 -18.10 23.75 18.90
C CYS A 38 -18.89 24.73 18.01
N ASP A 39 -20.22 24.69 18.04
CA ASP A 39 -21.11 25.47 17.17
C ASP A 39 -21.55 26.81 17.81
N ASP A 40 -20.71 27.44 18.65
CA ASP A 40 -20.91 28.83 18.99
C ASP A 40 -20.59 29.68 17.75
N GLU A 41 -21.62 30.10 17.01
CA GLU A 41 -21.49 30.87 15.75
C GLU A 41 -20.60 32.12 15.85
N ARG A 42 -20.39 32.63 17.07
CA ARG A 42 -19.50 33.77 17.36
C ARG A 42 -18.01 33.42 17.20
N ASP A 43 -17.61 32.18 17.46
CA ASP A 43 -16.23 31.74 17.28
C ASP A 43 -15.93 31.41 15.81
N LEU A 44 -16.96 31.13 15.00
CA LEU A 44 -16.82 30.83 13.56
C LEU A 44 -16.56 32.06 12.69
N GLU A 45 -17.06 33.25 13.09
CA GLU A 45 -16.77 34.50 12.37
C GLU A 45 -15.30 34.93 12.51
N ASP A 46 -14.69 34.69 13.68
CA ASP A 46 -13.26 34.95 13.93
C ASP A 46 -12.34 33.89 13.30
N LEU A 47 -12.85 32.70 13.00
CA LEU A 47 -12.13 31.59 12.35
C LEU A 47 -12.33 31.52 10.82
N ALA A 48 -13.16 32.40 10.25
CA ALA A 48 -13.39 32.44 8.82
C ALA A 48 -12.12 32.88 8.08
N TYR A 49 -11.81 32.20 6.96
CA TYR A 49 -10.70 32.62 6.12
C TYR A 49 -10.94 34.05 5.58
N PRO A 50 -9.89 34.89 5.46
CA PRO A 50 -10.01 36.25 4.94
C PRO A 50 -10.67 36.31 3.56
N LYS A 51 -11.39 37.41 3.27
CA LYS A 51 -11.99 37.64 1.95
C LYS A 51 -10.88 37.67 0.87
N GLY A 52 -10.91 36.69 -0.04
CA GLY A 52 -9.91 36.52 -1.10
C GLY A 52 -8.81 35.50 -0.77
N PHE A 53 -8.87 34.84 0.39
CA PHE A 53 -8.11 33.62 0.63
C PHE A 53 -8.66 32.51 -0.29
N ASP A 54 -7.78 32.01 -1.15
CA ASP A 54 -8.06 30.89 -2.04
C ASP A 54 -7.17 29.72 -1.65
N VAL A 55 -7.75 28.52 -1.60
CA VAL A 55 -7.03 27.30 -1.32
C VAL A 55 -6.83 26.58 -2.63
N ASP A 56 -5.57 26.39 -2.99
CA ASP A 56 -5.23 25.57 -4.14
C ASP A 56 -5.57 24.09 -3.84
N LEU A 57 -6.69 23.64 -4.40
CA LEU A 57 -7.16 22.25 -4.30
C LEU A 57 -6.68 21.37 -5.46
N ASP A 58 -6.05 21.97 -6.46
CA ASP A 58 -5.68 21.31 -7.72
C ASP A 58 -4.18 21.00 -7.80
N SER A 59 -3.33 21.80 -7.14
CA SER A 59 -1.90 21.54 -7.12
C SER A 59 -1.56 20.29 -6.32
N GLN A 60 -0.71 19.47 -6.95
CA GLN A 60 -0.07 18.32 -6.31
C GLN A 60 0.77 18.79 -5.11
N MET A 61 0.39 18.36 -3.90
CA MET A 61 1.10 18.71 -2.68
C MET A 61 2.49 18.05 -2.64
N LEU A 62 3.50 18.83 -2.22
CA LEU A 62 4.82 18.30 -1.90
C LEU A 62 4.68 17.26 -0.78
N GLY A 63 4.97 16.00 -1.10
CA GLY A 63 4.79 14.87 -0.18
C GLY A 63 3.63 13.94 -0.53
N GLU A 64 2.95 14.15 -1.66
CA GLU A 64 1.97 13.17 -2.16
C GLU A 64 2.64 11.79 -2.33
N LEU A 65 2.19 10.84 -1.51
CA LEU A 65 2.65 9.46 -1.56
C LEU A 65 1.87 8.76 -2.67
N LYS A 66 2.58 8.34 -3.72
CA LYS A 66 1.99 7.43 -4.71
C LYS A 66 1.41 6.21 -3.98
N PRO A 67 0.26 5.68 -4.44
CA PRO A 67 -0.35 4.49 -3.86
C PRO A 67 0.68 3.39 -3.62
N LEU A 68 0.88 3.03 -2.37
CA LEU A 68 1.69 1.87 -2.00
C LEU A 68 0.83 0.62 -2.17
N GLY A 69 1.47 -0.47 -2.60
CA GLY A 69 0.85 -1.78 -2.63
C GLY A 69 0.93 -2.40 -1.24
N ARG A 70 2.01 -3.16 -1.05
CA ARG A 70 2.34 -3.76 0.24
C ARG A 70 3.50 -3.01 0.89
N GLN A 71 3.51 -3.04 2.21
CA GLN A 71 4.65 -2.58 3.01
C GLN A 71 5.11 -3.73 3.89
N ILE A 72 6.42 -3.89 4.04
CA ILE A 72 7.00 -4.88 4.94
C ILE A 72 7.85 -4.24 6.02
N LEU A 73 7.79 -4.81 7.22
CA LEU A 73 8.66 -4.49 8.34
C LEU A 73 9.47 -5.75 8.68
N VAL A 74 10.79 -5.68 8.50
CA VAL A 74 11.70 -6.80 8.77
C VAL A 74 12.29 -6.69 10.18
N SER A 75 12.23 -7.76 10.98
CA SER A 75 12.75 -7.81 12.35
C SER A 75 14.27 -7.99 12.39
N SER A 76 15.03 -6.96 12.03
CA SER A 76 16.48 -7.10 12.06
C SER A 76 17.06 -7.07 13.48
N GLY A 77 16.28 -6.59 14.47
CA GLY A 77 16.72 -6.45 15.87
C GLY A 77 17.85 -5.44 16.09
N LYS A 78 18.25 -4.72 15.04
CA LYS A 78 19.28 -3.66 15.07
C LYS A 78 18.61 -2.33 15.40
N SER A 79 19.39 -1.37 15.87
CA SER A 79 18.95 0.02 16.08
C SER A 79 19.62 0.99 15.12
N ASP A 80 20.75 0.60 14.53
CA ASP A 80 21.52 1.32 13.53
C ASP A 80 21.38 0.65 12.16
N TRP A 81 20.69 1.33 11.25
CA TRP A 81 20.57 0.89 9.85
C TRP A 81 21.36 1.78 8.93
N ILE A 82 21.85 1.19 7.84
CA ILE A 82 22.31 1.95 6.70
C ILE A 82 21.18 2.84 6.16
N ARG A 83 21.54 3.96 5.53
CA ARG A 83 20.59 4.97 5.06
C ARG A 83 19.47 4.38 4.20
N GLU A 84 19.80 3.39 3.37
CA GLU A 84 18.86 2.63 2.54
C GLU A 84 19.02 1.15 2.88
N VAL A 85 18.10 0.60 3.68
CA VAL A 85 18.18 -0.81 4.13
C VAL A 85 18.25 -1.81 2.99
N THR A 86 17.74 -1.45 1.81
CA THR A 86 17.77 -2.28 0.61
C THR A 86 19.14 -2.36 -0.08
N ASP A 87 20.11 -1.53 0.32
CA ASP A 87 21.46 -1.56 -0.25
C ASP A 87 22.34 -2.65 0.39
N ASP A 88 21.92 -3.20 1.54
CA ASP A 88 22.56 -4.37 2.16
C ASP A 88 22.09 -5.65 1.46
N THR A 89 22.90 -6.13 0.51
CA THR A 89 22.58 -7.27 -0.36
C THR A 89 22.48 -8.61 0.35
N ASP A 90 23.03 -8.71 1.56
CA ASP A 90 23.04 -9.94 2.36
C ASP A 90 21.89 -9.95 3.37
N SER A 91 21.26 -8.79 3.60
CA SER A 91 20.08 -8.66 4.45
C SER A 91 18.79 -9.05 3.73
N ILE A 92 17.76 -9.43 4.49
CA ILE A 92 16.42 -9.70 3.96
C ILE A 92 15.89 -8.51 3.13
N PRO A 93 15.97 -7.23 3.57
CA PRO A 93 15.56 -6.09 2.75
C PRO A 93 16.19 -6.04 1.35
N GLY A 94 17.51 -6.24 1.25
CA GLY A 94 18.20 -6.22 -0.05
C GLY A 94 17.84 -7.42 -0.91
N LEU A 95 17.77 -8.62 -0.31
CA LEU A 95 17.35 -9.83 -1.01
C LEU A 95 15.90 -9.74 -1.51
N VAL A 96 14.99 -9.17 -0.70
CA VAL A 96 13.58 -8.97 -1.08
C VAL A 96 13.50 -8.01 -2.25
N LYS A 97 14.24 -6.90 -2.22
CA LYS A 97 14.26 -5.95 -3.35
C LYS A 97 14.67 -6.65 -4.64
N LEU A 98 15.76 -7.43 -4.62
CA LEU A 98 16.23 -8.16 -5.81
C LEU A 98 15.19 -9.17 -6.31
N ALA A 99 14.66 -10.02 -5.43
CA ALA A 99 13.67 -11.02 -5.80
C ALA A 99 12.36 -10.39 -6.29
N TYR A 100 11.92 -9.29 -5.68
CA TYR A 100 10.70 -8.58 -6.08
C TYR A 100 10.86 -7.87 -7.43
N ASP A 101 12.01 -7.24 -7.67
CA ASP A 101 12.33 -6.61 -8.94
C ASP A 101 12.40 -7.66 -10.07
N GLU A 102 12.95 -8.84 -9.81
CA GLU A 102 12.99 -9.96 -10.77
C GLU A 102 11.59 -10.44 -11.18
N VAL A 103 10.66 -10.54 -10.23
CA VAL A 103 9.28 -11.02 -10.49
C VAL A 103 8.40 -9.92 -11.11
N THR A 104 8.65 -8.65 -10.78
CA THR A 104 7.87 -7.52 -11.31
C THR A 104 8.43 -6.92 -12.59
N ALA A 105 9.67 -7.25 -12.97
CA ALA A 105 10.23 -6.88 -14.26
C ALA A 105 9.37 -7.47 -15.39
N LYS A 106 8.67 -6.60 -16.12
CA LYS A 106 7.99 -7.00 -17.36
C LYS A 106 9.02 -7.63 -18.29
N PRO A 107 8.73 -8.76 -18.97
CA PRO A 107 9.62 -9.28 -19.99
C PRO A 107 9.85 -8.15 -20.97
N SER A 108 11.09 -7.72 -21.11
CA SER A 108 11.43 -6.67 -22.05
C SER A 108 11.08 -7.20 -23.44
N ALA A 109 9.96 -6.74 -23.98
CA ALA A 109 9.68 -6.86 -25.40
C ALA A 109 10.94 -6.37 -26.11
N GLY A 110 11.56 -7.30 -26.84
CA GLY A 110 12.91 -7.17 -27.33
C GLY A 110 13.15 -5.89 -28.11
N LEU A 111 14.43 -5.66 -28.36
CA LEU A 111 15.08 -4.54 -29.05
C LEU A 111 14.46 -4.09 -30.41
N LEU A 112 13.38 -4.71 -30.88
CA LEU A 112 12.62 -4.37 -32.09
C LEU A 112 11.42 -3.43 -31.87
N GLY A 113 11.05 -3.11 -30.61
CA GLY A 113 9.92 -2.20 -30.32
C GLY A 113 10.24 -0.69 -30.40
N LYS A 114 11.51 -0.30 -30.51
CA LYS A 114 11.95 1.10 -30.35
C LYS A 114 11.83 2.00 -31.59
N ILE A 115 11.33 1.49 -32.72
CA ILE A 115 11.22 2.29 -33.97
C ILE A 115 9.77 2.68 -34.31
N GLY A 116 8.74 2.04 -33.74
CA GLY A 116 7.33 2.31 -34.10
C GLY A 116 6.52 3.22 -33.15
N GLY A 117 7.02 3.50 -31.94
CA GLY A 117 6.16 3.97 -30.83
C GLY A 117 5.96 5.48 -30.68
N LYS A 118 6.42 6.33 -31.62
CA LYS A 118 6.38 7.79 -31.46
C LYS A 118 5.19 8.51 -32.13
N LEU A 119 4.21 7.76 -32.67
CA LEU A 119 3.08 8.35 -33.42
C LEU A 119 1.68 8.10 -32.83
N PHE A 120 1.56 7.36 -31.72
CA PHE A 120 0.27 7.14 -31.06
C PHE A 120 0.42 7.33 -29.54
N LYS A 121 0.61 8.58 -29.10
CA LYS A 121 0.40 8.97 -27.70
C LYS A 121 -1.03 9.45 -27.52
N GLY A 122 -1.98 8.57 -27.81
CA GLY A 122 -3.31 8.59 -27.22
C GLY A 122 -3.32 7.41 -26.25
N LYS A 123 -3.00 7.67 -24.99
CA LYS A 123 -3.01 6.63 -23.97
C LYS A 123 -4.32 6.78 -23.20
N GLU A 124 -5.36 6.16 -23.75
CA GLU A 124 -6.37 5.54 -22.91
C GLU A 124 -5.60 4.52 -22.06
N GLU A 125 -5.25 4.92 -20.84
CA GLU A 125 -5.01 3.94 -19.80
C GLU A 125 -6.39 3.39 -19.47
N GLU A 126 -6.63 2.16 -19.91
CA GLU A 126 -7.73 1.34 -19.41
C GLU A 126 -7.59 1.32 -17.88
N GLU A 127 -8.38 2.16 -17.20
CA GLU A 127 -8.44 2.23 -15.74
C GLU A 127 -8.91 0.86 -15.27
N LYS A 128 -7.95 0.01 -14.90
CA LYS A 128 -8.24 -1.20 -14.13
C LYS A 128 -8.98 -0.74 -12.87
N GLY A 129 -10.17 -1.30 -12.65
CA GLY A 129 -11.16 -0.82 -11.69
C GLY A 129 -10.71 -0.95 -10.23
N GLY A 130 -9.97 0.02 -9.73
CA GLY A 130 -9.63 0.15 -8.31
C GLY A 130 -9.53 1.60 -7.89
N LEU A 131 -10.01 1.93 -6.69
CA LEU A 131 -9.84 3.27 -6.14
C LEU A 131 -8.35 3.49 -5.80
N PRO A 132 -7.69 4.52 -6.37
CA PRO A 132 -6.30 4.80 -6.07
C PRO A 132 -6.06 4.93 -4.56
N GLY A 133 -5.02 4.26 -4.06
CA GLY A 133 -4.65 4.32 -2.63
C GLY A 133 -5.46 3.42 -1.70
N VAL A 134 -6.52 2.75 -2.19
CA VAL A 134 -7.30 1.82 -1.39
C VAL A 134 -6.82 0.39 -1.66
N HIS A 135 -6.16 -0.22 -0.67
CA HIS A 135 -5.83 -1.64 -0.76
C HIS A 135 -7.11 -2.46 -0.52
N PRO A 136 -7.43 -3.45 -1.37
CA PRO A 136 -8.59 -4.30 -1.17
C PRO A 136 -8.44 -5.02 0.17
N SER A 137 -9.43 -4.83 1.04
CA SER A 137 -9.48 -5.45 2.37
C SER A 137 -10.08 -6.86 2.34
N LYS A 138 -10.63 -7.29 1.19
CA LYS A 138 -11.22 -8.62 1.00
C LYS A 138 -10.15 -9.69 0.80
N ALA A 139 -10.37 -10.86 1.39
CA ALA A 139 -9.46 -12.02 1.34
C ALA A 139 -9.15 -12.49 -0.10
N VAL A 140 -10.04 -12.18 -1.05
CA VAL A 140 -9.85 -12.37 -2.49
C VAL A 140 -10.19 -11.04 -3.13
N ALA A 141 -9.18 -10.31 -3.61
CA ALA A 141 -9.43 -9.18 -4.50
C ALA A 141 -10.07 -9.74 -5.78
N GLY A 142 -11.19 -9.17 -6.23
CA GLY A 142 -11.70 -9.48 -7.57
C GLY A 142 -10.61 -9.17 -8.60
N ALA A 143 -10.53 -9.96 -9.67
CA ALA A 143 -9.49 -9.86 -10.70
C ALA A 143 -9.35 -8.45 -11.33
N ASP A 144 -10.37 -7.61 -11.14
CA ASP A 144 -10.48 -6.28 -11.73
C ASP A 144 -9.97 -5.14 -10.82
N VAL A 145 -9.56 -5.41 -9.57
CA VAL A 145 -9.08 -4.36 -8.65
C VAL A 145 -7.62 -4.00 -8.92
N ALA A 146 -7.39 -2.75 -9.36
CA ALA A 146 -6.05 -2.22 -9.53
C ALA A 146 -5.34 -2.02 -8.18
N VAL A 147 -4.46 -2.95 -7.82
CA VAL A 147 -3.57 -2.82 -6.66
C VAL A 147 -2.21 -2.35 -7.13
N SER A 148 -1.64 -1.36 -6.45
CA SER A 148 -0.27 -0.90 -6.73
C SER A 148 0.71 -2.05 -6.52
N SER A 149 1.64 -2.24 -7.46
CA SER A 149 2.75 -3.20 -7.31
C SER A 149 3.94 -2.59 -6.58
N ARG A 150 3.78 -1.41 -5.97
CA ARG A 150 4.89 -0.75 -5.27
C ARG A 150 5.06 -1.35 -3.88
N LEU A 151 6.16 -2.08 -3.68
CA LEU A 151 6.55 -2.61 -2.39
C LEU A 151 7.36 -1.55 -1.60
N SER A 152 6.98 -1.30 -0.35
CA SER A 152 7.80 -0.55 0.61
C SER A 152 8.51 -1.53 1.54
N ILE A 153 9.84 -1.45 1.60
CA ILE A 153 10.68 -2.35 2.38
C ILE A 153 11.31 -1.54 3.51
N LEU A 154 11.03 -1.91 4.75
CA LEU A 154 11.57 -1.25 5.93
C LEU A 154 12.19 -2.27 6.89
N SER A 155 13.23 -1.85 7.59
CA SER A 155 13.74 -2.58 8.74
C SER A 155 13.15 -2.02 10.03
N SER A 156 13.03 -2.87 11.03
CA SER A 156 12.51 -2.51 12.35
C SER A 156 13.26 -3.24 13.46
N SER A 157 13.27 -2.62 14.64
CA SER A 157 13.95 -3.12 15.84
C SER A 157 13.12 -4.11 16.64
N PHE A 158 11.91 -4.49 16.18
CA PHE A 158 11.11 -5.48 16.89
C PHE A 158 11.81 -6.85 16.92
N VAL A 159 11.54 -7.60 17.98
CA VAL A 159 12.16 -8.90 18.23
C VAL A 159 11.51 -9.96 17.36
N SER A 160 12.32 -10.70 16.60
CA SER A 160 11.88 -11.87 15.84
C SER A 160 11.27 -12.90 16.77
N HIS A 161 10.12 -13.49 16.40
CA HIS A 161 9.53 -14.63 17.09
C HIS A 161 10.05 -15.98 16.55
N SER A 162 11.14 -15.97 15.77
CA SER A 162 11.78 -17.19 15.27
C SER A 162 12.40 -18.01 16.41
N HIS A 163 12.29 -19.32 16.32
CA HIS A 163 12.96 -20.27 17.22
C HIS A 163 14.38 -20.64 16.77
N ALA A 164 14.77 -20.28 15.53
CA ALA A 164 16.09 -20.52 14.97
C ALA A 164 16.98 -19.27 15.06
N HIS A 165 18.26 -19.47 15.43
CA HIS A 165 19.27 -18.42 15.38
C HIS A 165 19.44 -17.94 13.92
N HIS A 166 19.50 -16.63 13.70
CA HIS A 166 19.66 -15.96 12.39
C HIS A 166 18.41 -15.91 11.49
N HIS A 167 17.24 -16.26 12.01
CA HIS A 167 15.98 -16.14 11.28
C HIS A 167 15.18 -14.94 11.80
N GLU A 168 14.59 -14.19 10.87
CA GLU A 168 13.83 -12.98 11.14
C GLU A 168 12.33 -13.22 10.91
N SER A 169 11.52 -12.31 11.44
CA SER A 169 10.08 -12.23 11.22
C SER A 169 9.79 -11.01 10.34
N VAL A 170 8.85 -11.15 9.41
CA VAL A 170 8.46 -10.07 8.48
C VAL A 170 6.97 -9.78 8.67
N ILE A 171 6.64 -8.55 9.01
CA ILE A 171 5.25 -8.09 9.07
C ILE A 171 4.88 -7.57 7.68
N VAL A 172 3.79 -8.08 7.11
CA VAL A 172 3.26 -7.68 5.80
C VAL A 172 1.98 -6.88 6.00
N LEU A 173 2.01 -5.62 5.57
CA LEU A 173 0.92 -4.66 5.61
C LEU A 173 0.33 -4.45 4.21
N PRO A 174 -0.98 -4.17 4.11
CA PRO A 174 -1.93 -3.92 5.22
C PRO A 174 -2.60 -5.20 5.77
N ASP A 175 -2.15 -6.39 5.38
CA ASP A 175 -2.75 -7.65 5.82
C ASP A 175 -2.51 -8.00 7.30
N TYR A 176 -1.70 -7.20 8.02
CA TYR A 176 -1.28 -7.43 9.41
C TYR A 176 -0.73 -8.83 9.66
N LYS A 177 -0.08 -9.38 8.64
CA LYS A 177 0.40 -10.76 8.61
C LYS A 177 1.81 -10.82 9.14
N VAL A 178 2.13 -11.80 9.98
CA VAL A 178 3.50 -12.03 10.43
C VAL A 178 4.01 -13.32 9.81
N VAL A 179 5.05 -13.23 8.97
CA VAL A 179 5.77 -14.38 8.43
C VAL A 179 6.98 -14.64 9.32
N HIS A 180 7.11 -15.85 9.84
CA HIS A 180 8.19 -16.25 10.74
C HIS A 180 9.24 -17.10 10.04
N ASP A 181 10.36 -17.27 10.75
CA ASP A 181 11.46 -18.14 10.37
C ASP A 181 12.05 -17.80 8.98
N VAL A 182 12.02 -16.51 8.59
CA VAL A 182 12.58 -16.06 7.33
C VAL A 182 14.10 -15.98 7.46
N GLU A 183 14.79 -16.87 6.76
CA GLU A 183 16.24 -16.87 6.67
C GLU A 183 16.71 -15.81 5.64
N PRO A 184 17.83 -15.11 5.87
CA PRO A 184 18.45 -14.22 4.88
C PRO A 184 19.12 -15.00 3.73
N THR A 185 18.36 -15.88 3.07
CA THR A 185 18.79 -16.66 1.92
C THR A 185 17.85 -16.44 0.74
N ARG A 186 18.40 -16.49 -0.48
CA ARG A 186 17.61 -16.32 -1.72
C ARG A 186 16.39 -17.26 -1.81
N PRO A 187 16.47 -18.56 -1.45
CA PRO A 187 15.31 -19.46 -1.52
C PRO A 187 14.18 -19.05 -0.58
N ALA A 188 14.49 -18.75 0.69
CA ALA A 188 13.49 -18.34 1.68
C ALA A 188 12.85 -17.00 1.30
N VAL A 189 13.65 -16.04 0.85
CA VAL A 189 13.16 -14.74 0.39
C VAL A 189 12.34 -14.85 -0.90
N GLY A 190 12.72 -15.73 -1.81
CA GLY A 190 11.94 -16.04 -3.01
C GLY A 190 10.56 -16.60 -2.65
N GLU A 191 10.48 -17.52 -1.69
CA GLU A 191 9.20 -18.01 -1.15
C GLU A 191 8.38 -16.86 -0.54
N LEU A 192 9.00 -16.01 0.28
CA LEU A 192 8.34 -14.85 0.89
C LEU A 192 7.71 -13.94 -0.18
N VAL A 193 8.47 -13.61 -1.23
CA VAL A 193 8.02 -12.75 -2.31
C VAL A 193 6.84 -13.37 -3.05
N GLU A 194 7.01 -14.58 -3.58
CA GLU A 194 5.99 -15.25 -4.38
C GLU A 194 4.70 -15.47 -3.60
N ARG A 195 4.81 -15.86 -2.34
CA ARG A 195 3.68 -16.35 -1.56
C ARG A 195 2.93 -15.25 -0.83
N TYR A 196 3.61 -14.17 -0.44
CA TYR A 196 3.04 -13.16 0.47
C TYR A 196 3.16 -11.71 -0.01
N LEU A 197 4.13 -11.37 -0.87
CA LEU A 197 4.39 -9.97 -1.25
C LEU A 197 3.85 -9.58 -2.61
N ARG A 198 3.42 -10.55 -3.42
CA ARG A 198 2.82 -10.26 -4.71
C ARG A 198 1.47 -9.55 -4.56
N PRO A 199 1.10 -8.64 -5.49
CA PRO A 199 -0.22 -8.03 -5.50
C PRO A 199 -1.35 -9.05 -5.61
N GLU A 200 -1.09 -10.19 -6.27
CA GLU A 200 -2.05 -11.29 -6.42
C GLU A 200 -2.20 -12.15 -5.17
N ALA A 201 -1.24 -12.08 -4.23
CA ALA A 201 -1.37 -12.79 -2.96
C ALA A 201 -2.54 -12.17 -2.19
N GLY A 202 -3.53 -12.98 -1.82
CA GLY A 202 -4.58 -12.56 -0.89
C GLY A 202 -4.05 -12.48 0.55
N ARG A 203 -4.91 -12.14 1.51
CA ARG A 203 -4.54 -12.07 2.94
C ARG A 203 -3.92 -13.37 3.46
N VAL A 204 -4.44 -14.51 3.00
CA VAL A 204 -3.96 -15.85 3.38
C VAL A 204 -2.59 -16.17 2.74
N GLY A 205 -2.17 -15.41 1.72
CA GLY A 205 -1.07 -15.75 0.83
C GLY A 205 -1.52 -16.70 -0.28
N LEU A 206 -0.62 -17.00 -1.20
CA LEU A 206 -0.84 -18.04 -2.21
C LEU A 206 -0.58 -19.42 -1.61
N GLU A 207 -1.33 -20.43 -2.09
CA GLU A 207 -1.05 -21.83 -1.74
C GLU A 207 0.38 -22.17 -2.18
N ALA A 208 1.09 -22.92 -1.34
CA ALA A 208 2.42 -23.37 -1.70
C ALA A 208 2.33 -24.29 -2.93
N PRO A 209 3.18 -24.12 -3.96
CA PRO A 209 3.22 -25.08 -5.05
C PRO A 209 3.50 -26.49 -4.50
N GLU A 210 2.81 -27.51 -5.01
CA GLU A 210 2.76 -28.91 -4.53
C GLU A 210 4.11 -29.68 -4.51
N LYS A 211 5.26 -29.01 -4.47
CA LYS A 211 6.57 -29.66 -4.29
C LYS A 211 7.35 -29.03 -3.15
N GLY A 212 7.09 -29.54 -1.94
CA GLY A 212 8.12 -29.80 -0.91
C GLY A 212 9.00 -28.64 -0.44
N MET A 213 8.59 -27.37 -0.57
CA MET A 213 9.50 -26.25 -0.32
C MET A 213 8.85 -25.03 0.36
N GLY A 214 7.86 -25.25 1.22
CA GLY A 214 7.27 -24.18 2.03
C GLY A 214 7.60 -24.35 3.50
N THR A 215 8.72 -23.78 3.97
CA THR A 215 9.05 -23.78 5.41
C THR A 215 8.45 -22.57 6.13
N LEU A 216 8.10 -21.51 5.39
CA LEU A 216 7.60 -20.28 5.99
C LEU A 216 6.19 -20.45 6.52
N ARG A 217 6.03 -20.09 7.80
CA ARG A 217 4.76 -20.06 8.51
C ARG A 217 4.30 -18.62 8.68
N SER A 218 2.99 -18.43 8.65
CA SER A 218 2.41 -17.11 8.85
C SER A 218 1.15 -17.14 9.70
N TRP A 219 0.93 -16.10 10.48
CA TRP A 219 -0.29 -15.87 11.27
C TRP A 219 -0.95 -14.55 10.86
#